data_AF-A0A9X9M929-F1
#
_entry.id   AF-A0A9X9M929-F1
#
_cell.length_a   1.000
_cell.length_b   1.000
_cell.length_c   1.000
_cell.angle_alpha   90.00
_cell.angle_beta   90.00
_cell.angle_gamma   90.00
#
_symmetry.space_group_name_H-M   'P 1'
#
loop_
_entity.id
_entity.type
_entity.pdbx_description
1 polymer ?
#
loop_
_entity_poly.entity_id
_entity_poly.type
_entity_poly.pdbx_seq_one_letter_code
_entity_poly.pdbx_strand_id
1 'polypeptide(L)'
;MKETIMNQEKLAKLPAQVRIGGKGTACRREKAVHRTATADDKKLQCSFKKLGVNNISSIEEKNTFTNQGTTIHFKNPKVQASLAANTFTITGHAERAADRKAGS
;
A
#
# COMPACT_ATOMS: atom_id res chain seq x y z
N MET A 1 46.28 48.10 4.68
CA MET A 1 44.96 47.62 5.15
C MET A 1 43.92 48.12 4.17
N LYS A 2 43.36 47.26 3.32
CA LYS A 2 42.29 47.64 2.39
C LYS A 2 40.98 47.18 3.02
N GLU A 3 40.18 48.14 3.45
CA GLU A 3 38.87 47.89 4.04
C GLU A 3 37.98 47.14 3.05
N THR A 4 37.47 45.99 3.47
CA THR A 4 36.40 45.25 2.80
C THR A 4 35.10 46.00 2.99
N ILE A 5 34.93 47.07 2.22
CA ILE A 5 33.66 47.80 2.11
C ILE A 5 32.66 46.85 1.45
N MET A 6 31.66 46.40 2.22
CA MET A 6 30.55 45.58 1.73
C MET A 6 29.95 46.24 0.48
N ASN A 7 30.13 45.61 -0.68
CA ASN A 7 29.58 46.14 -1.92
C ASN A 7 28.06 45.91 -1.94
N GLN A 8 27.31 46.96 -1.64
CA GLN A 8 25.86 46.96 -1.54
C GLN A 8 25.18 46.54 -2.86
N GLU A 9 25.77 46.86 -4.01
CA GLU A 9 25.20 46.48 -5.31
C GLU A 9 25.29 44.97 -5.57
N LYS A 10 26.39 44.33 -5.17
CA LYS A 10 26.53 42.87 -5.26
C LYS A 10 25.60 42.17 -4.27
N LEU A 11 25.46 42.72 -3.06
CA LEU A 11 24.54 42.20 -2.05
C LEU A 11 23.08 42.26 -2.51
N ALA A 12 22.68 43.37 -3.14
CA ALA A 12 21.33 43.59 -3.66
C ALA A 12 20.96 42.67 -4.84
N LYS A 13 21.95 42.13 -5.57
CA LYS A 13 21.74 41.22 -6.71
C LYS A 13 21.64 39.74 -6.32
N LEU A 14 22.17 39.36 -5.16
CA LEU A 14 22.08 37.99 -4.62
C LEU A 14 20.64 37.47 -4.39
N PRO A 15 19.64 38.24 -3.90
CA PRO A 15 18.28 37.73 -3.69
C PRO A 15 17.60 37.27 -4.99
N ALA A 16 17.95 37.83 -6.15
CA ALA A 16 17.39 37.46 -7.45
C ALA A 16 17.90 36.10 -7.97
N GLN A 17 19.05 35.62 -7.47
CA GLN A 17 19.66 34.35 -7.85
C GLN A 17 19.27 33.20 -6.88
N VAL A 18 18.58 33.50 -5.79
CA VAL A 18 18.12 32.45 -4.87
C VAL A 18 17.05 31.65 -5.59
N ARG A 19 17.23 30.32 -5.61
CA ARG A 19 16.34 29.31 -6.21
C ARG A 19 14.97 29.22 -5.49
N ILE A 20 14.34 30.36 -5.23
CA ILE A 20 13.00 30.49 -4.66
C ILE A 20 12.11 30.73 -5.88
N GLY A 21 11.53 29.65 -6.41
CA GLY A 21 10.80 29.68 -7.67
C GLY A 21 9.85 30.87 -7.81
N GLY A 22 10.20 31.82 -8.69
CA GLY A 22 9.35 32.93 -9.10
C GLY A 22 8.32 32.53 -10.17
N LYS A 23 7.41 33.45 -10.50
CA LYS A 23 6.38 33.25 -11.54
C LYS A 23 7.04 32.91 -12.90
N GLY A 24 6.85 31.68 -13.38
CA GLY A 24 7.47 31.17 -14.61
C GLY A 24 8.74 30.33 -14.43
N THR A 25 9.24 30.16 -13.21
CA THR A 25 10.34 29.22 -12.94
C THR A 25 9.86 27.77 -12.97
N ALA A 26 10.69 26.85 -13.46
CA ALA A 26 10.37 25.43 -13.53
C ALA A 26 10.20 24.84 -12.12
N CYS A 27 8.95 24.73 -11.67
CA CYS A 27 8.60 24.03 -10.45
C CYS A 27 8.42 22.55 -10.74
N ARG A 28 9.10 21.65 -10.01
CA ARG A 28 8.81 20.22 -10.05
C ARG A 28 7.48 20.00 -9.33
N ARG A 29 6.38 19.95 -10.10
CA ARG A 29 5.09 19.51 -9.58
C ARG A 29 5.26 18.05 -9.16
N GLU A 30 5.17 17.77 -7.86
CA GLU A 30 5.07 16.39 -7.41
C GLU A 30 3.77 15.82 -7.99
N LYS A 31 3.91 14.81 -8.85
CA LYS A 31 2.76 14.08 -9.35
C LYS A 31 2.27 13.22 -8.20
N ALA A 32 1.29 13.74 -7.44
CA ALA A 32 0.50 12.92 -6.54
C ALA A 32 -0.26 11.90 -7.40
N VAL A 33 0.33 10.71 -7.56
CA VAL A 33 -0.32 9.62 -8.27
C VAL A 33 -1.38 9.05 -7.33
N HIS A 34 -2.63 9.43 -7.56
CA HIS A 34 -3.77 8.74 -6.95
C HIS A 34 -3.83 7.32 -7.53
N ARG A 35 -3.28 6.36 -6.77
CA ARG A 35 -3.47 4.94 -7.08
C ARG A 35 -4.92 4.59 -6.76
N THR A 36 -5.70 4.33 -7.80
CA THR A 36 -7.07 3.84 -7.67
C THR A 36 -7.04 2.36 -7.30
N ALA A 37 -7.42 2.01 -6.07
CA ALA A 37 -7.41 0.64 -5.56
C ALA A 37 -8.17 -0.38 -6.45
N THR A 38 -9.17 0.08 -7.22
CA THR A 38 -9.97 -0.76 -8.11
C THR A 38 -9.22 -1.26 -9.34
N ALA A 39 -8.19 -0.55 -9.82
CA ALA A 39 -7.39 -0.99 -10.97
C ALA A 39 -6.43 -2.12 -10.58
N ASP A 40 -5.93 -2.09 -9.35
CA ASP A 40 -5.00 -3.09 -8.83
C ASP A 40 -5.72 -4.43 -8.54
N ASP A 41 -6.95 -4.41 -8.03
CA ASP A 41 -7.74 -5.64 -7.82
C ASP A 41 -8.00 -6.39 -9.13
N LYS A 42 -8.34 -5.68 -10.21
CA LYS A 42 -8.53 -6.32 -11.53
C LYS A 42 -7.25 -6.99 -12.04
N LYS A 43 -6.09 -6.34 -11.84
CA LYS A 43 -4.80 -6.93 -12.21
C LYS A 43 -4.49 -8.17 -11.38
N LEU A 44 -4.77 -8.12 -10.07
CA LEU A 44 -4.58 -9.24 -9.16
C LEU A 44 -5.46 -10.44 -9.54
N GLN A 45 -6.73 -10.20 -9.84
CA GLN A 45 -7.66 -11.23 -10.33
C GLN A 45 -7.19 -11.86 -11.65
N CYS A 46 -6.63 -11.06 -12.57
CA CYS A 46 -6.02 -11.60 -13.80
C CYS A 46 -4.80 -12.48 -13.50
N SER A 47 -3.96 -12.11 -12.54
CA SER A 47 -2.80 -12.92 -12.12
C SER A 47 -3.22 -14.25 -11.52
N PHE A 48 -4.25 -14.27 -10.66
CA PHE A 48 -4.78 -15.51 -10.08
C PHE A 48 -5.31 -16.48 -11.14
N LYS A 49 -6.04 -15.97 -12.14
CA LYS A 49 -6.49 -16.79 -13.27
C LYS A 49 -5.33 -17.43 -14.04
N LYS A 50 -4.23 -16.70 -14.27
CA LYS A 50 -3.03 -17.24 -14.93
C LYS A 50 -2.36 -18.36 -14.13
N LEU A 51 -2.43 -18.30 -12.80
CA LEU A 51 -1.90 -19.33 -11.90
C LEU A 51 -2.86 -20.51 -11.68
N GLY A 52 -3.99 -20.56 -12.40
CA GLY A 52 -4.98 -21.63 -12.28
C GLY A 52 -5.74 -21.62 -10.95
N VAL A 53 -5.80 -20.46 -10.28
CA VAL A 53 -6.59 -20.30 -9.06
C VAL A 53 -8.05 -20.08 -9.45
N ASN A 54 -8.92 -21.00 -9.04
CA ASN A 54 -10.34 -21.02 -9.38
C ASN A 54 -11.21 -20.66 -8.18
N ASN A 55 -12.37 -20.05 -8.41
CA ASN A 55 -13.31 -19.76 -7.33
C ASN A 55 -13.91 -21.04 -6.78
N ILE A 56 -14.01 -21.14 -5.46
CA ILE A 56 -14.78 -22.17 -4.76
C ILE A 56 -16.05 -21.50 -4.24
N SER A 57 -17.22 -21.97 -4.70
CA SER A 57 -18.51 -21.45 -4.24
C SER A 57 -18.93 -22.06 -2.89
N SER A 58 -19.85 -21.40 -2.20
CA SER A 58 -20.54 -21.95 -1.02
C SER A 58 -19.65 -22.22 0.20
N ILE A 59 -18.63 -21.39 0.42
CA ILE A 59 -17.89 -21.39 1.69
C ILE A 59 -18.61 -20.49 2.70
N GLU A 60 -19.11 -21.08 3.76
CA GLU A 60 -19.79 -20.36 4.82
C GLU A 60 -18.79 -19.69 5.75
N GLU A 61 -17.72 -20.39 6.13
CA GLU A 61 -16.77 -19.91 7.11
C GLU A 61 -15.34 -20.39 6.80
N LYS A 62 -14.37 -19.59 7.20
CA LYS A 62 -12.97 -20.01 7.27
C LYS A 62 -12.34 -19.56 8.56
N ASN A 63 -11.69 -20.50 9.24
CA ASN A 63 -10.87 -20.23 10.40
C ASN A 63 -9.40 -20.49 10.07
N THR A 64 -8.53 -19.58 10.48
CA THR A 64 -7.09 -19.83 10.50
C THR A 64 -6.59 -19.67 11.92
N PHE A 65 -6.14 -20.79 12.46
CA PHE A 65 -5.49 -20.88 13.76
C PHE A 65 -4.02 -20.51 13.59
N THR A 66 -3.59 -19.52 14.34
CA THR A 66 -2.20 -19.08 14.38
C THR A 66 -1.51 -19.78 15.55
N ASN A 67 -0.21 -20.05 15.43
CA ASN A 67 0.60 -20.63 16.50
C ASN A 67 0.66 -19.76 17.78
N GLN A 68 0.28 -18.48 17.67
CA GLN A 68 0.21 -17.53 18.80
C GLN A 68 -1.08 -17.65 19.64
N GLY A 69 -1.88 -18.71 19.43
CA GLY A 69 -3.16 -18.87 20.12
C GLY A 69 -4.16 -17.78 19.73
N THR A 70 -4.19 -17.41 18.44
CA THR A 70 -5.17 -16.48 17.89
C THR A 70 -5.81 -17.10 16.65
N THR A 71 -7.12 -16.98 16.56
CA THR A 71 -7.90 -17.37 15.40
C THR A 71 -8.27 -16.15 14.58
N ILE A 72 -8.07 -16.25 13.26
CA ILE A 72 -8.64 -15.32 12.28
C ILE A 72 -9.87 -16.01 11.66
N HIS A 73 -11.05 -15.47 11.93
CA HIS A 73 -12.34 -15.96 11.43
C HIS A 73 -12.84 -15.09 10.29
N PHE A 74 -13.36 -15.74 9.25
CA PHE A 74 -14.00 -15.10 8.10
C PHE A 74 -15.39 -15.68 7.93
N LYS A 75 -16.41 -14.82 7.97
CA LYS A 75 -17.79 -15.19 7.65
C LYS A 75 -18.09 -14.90 6.18
N ASN A 76 -18.63 -15.90 5.49
CA ASN A 76 -18.95 -15.91 4.06
C ASN A 76 -17.82 -15.32 3.16
N PRO A 77 -16.56 -15.80 3.27
CA PRO A 77 -15.48 -15.27 2.46
C PRO A 77 -15.61 -15.64 0.97
N LYS A 78 -15.06 -14.79 0.11
CA LYS A 78 -14.76 -15.17 -1.27
C LYS A 78 -13.48 -16.00 -1.26
N VAL A 79 -13.60 -17.29 -1.57
CA VAL A 79 -12.47 -18.22 -1.62
C VAL A 79 -12.14 -18.56 -3.06
N GLN A 80 -10.85 -18.49 -3.39
CA GLN A 80 -10.29 -18.99 -4.63
C GLN A 80 -9.15 -19.94 -4.27
N ALA A 81 -8.99 -21.04 -4.99
CA ALA A 81 -7.94 -22.00 -4.71
C ALA A 81 -7.39 -22.65 -5.98
N SER A 82 -6.14 -23.06 -5.89
CA SER A 82 -5.54 -24.04 -6.78
C SER A 82 -5.29 -25.30 -5.96
N LEU A 83 -6.09 -26.34 -6.18
CA LEU A 83 -5.96 -27.62 -5.47
C LEU A 83 -4.65 -28.33 -5.84
N ALA A 84 -4.23 -28.23 -7.11
CA ALA A 84 -2.97 -28.80 -7.57
C ALA A 84 -1.75 -28.19 -6.86
N ALA A 85 -1.83 -26.90 -6.50
CA ALA A 85 -0.76 -26.18 -5.82
C ALA A 85 -1.00 -26.00 -4.30
N ASN A 86 -2.05 -26.61 -3.74
CA ASN A 86 -2.48 -26.42 -2.34
C ASN A 86 -2.50 -24.95 -1.89
N THR A 87 -2.85 -24.04 -2.81
CA THR A 87 -2.79 -22.59 -2.58
C THR A 87 -4.19 -22.02 -2.50
N PHE A 88 -4.49 -21.31 -1.40
CA PHE A 88 -5.79 -20.69 -1.14
C PHE A 88 -5.66 -19.18 -1.04
N THR A 89 -6.51 -18.46 -1.76
CA THR A 89 -6.70 -17.02 -1.67
C THR A 89 -8.06 -16.77 -1.04
N ILE A 90 -8.07 -16.00 0.06
CA ILE A 90 -9.26 -15.74 0.86
C ILE A 90 -9.43 -14.23 0.92
N THR A 91 -10.59 -13.74 0.50
CA THR A 91 -10.92 -12.32 0.53
C THR A 91 -12.23 -12.13 1.26
N GLY A 92 -12.24 -11.28 2.28
CA GLY A 92 -13.42 -11.01 3.09
C GLY A 92 -13.06 -10.26 4.36
N HIS A 93 -14.09 -9.90 5.13
CA HIS A 93 -13.91 -9.31 6.45
C HIS A 93 -13.30 -10.36 7.40
N ALA A 94 -12.25 -9.96 8.12
CA ALA A 94 -11.50 -10.84 9.01
C ALA A 94 -11.68 -10.38 10.46
N GLU A 95 -12.17 -11.26 11.31
CA GLU A 95 -12.30 -11.04 12.75
C GLU A 95 -11.21 -11.82 13.47
N ARG A 96 -10.50 -11.16 14.39
CA ARG A 96 -9.42 -11.79 15.16
C ARG A 96 -9.89 -12.04 16.59
N ALA A 97 -9.81 -13.29 17.03
CA ALA A 97 -10.11 -13.69 18.39
C ALA A 97 -8.88 -14.36 19.03
N ALA A 98 -8.70 -14.15 20.33
CA ALA A 98 -7.72 -14.92 21.11
C ALA A 98 -8.32 -16.29 21.44
N ASP A 99 -7.56 -17.34 21.17
CA ASP A 99 -7.93 -18.70 21.54
C ASP A 99 -7.66 -18.84 23.03
N ARG A 100 -8.67 -18.57 23.86
CA ARG A 100 -8.62 -18.99 25.27
C ARG A 100 -8.57 -20.50 25.28
N LYS A 101 -7.36 -21.09 25.35
CA LYS A 101 -7.22 -22.48 25.78
C LYS A 101 -7.85 -22.55 27.18
N ALA A 102 -9.08 -23.06 27.24
CA ALA A 102 -9.62 -23.56 28.49
C ALA A 102 -8.62 -24.61 28.97
N GLY A 103 -8.00 -24.35 30.13
CA GLY A 103 -7.03 -25.25 30.72
C GLY A 103 -7.65 -26.64 30.91
N SER A 104 -6.93 -27.65 30.41
CA SER A 104 -7.02 -29.04 30.85
C SER A 104 -5.61 -29.50 31.18
#